data_AF-A0A8H3GEC0-F1
#
_entry.id   AF-A0A8H3GEC0-F1
#
_cell.length_a   1.000
_cell.length_b   1.000
_cell.length_c   1.000
_cell.angle_alpha   90.00
_cell.angle_beta   90.00
_cell.angle_gamma   90.00
#
_symmetry.space_group_name_H-M   'P 1'
#
loop_
_entity.id
_entity.type
_entity.pdbx_description
1 polymer ?
#
loop_
_entity_poly.entity_id
_entity_poly.type
_entity_poly.pdbx_seq_one_letter_code
_entity_poly.pdbx_strand_id
1 'polypeptide(L)'
;MRDDLDYQLRPVALVAAQAALQVLDKYLKRMEESDIYWIAIVLCPWYKLHWLVEQGYSPSRIGHIRRALYDLYGKYQKTHSTNLPATSTATNPVAPAPSPPVDKTEVERVGLLEYWMQETRKDDALSAMALYILGGPSSSVDAERAFSGGRMAVNYRQHRMSIATFRVKMAVGSWFDTPLLRDVNCEMRVVSS
;
A
#
# COMPACT_ATOMS: atom_id res chain seq x y z
N MET A 1 -48.97 -0.29 -1.66
CA MET A 1 -48.85 -1.03 -2.92
C MET A 1 -47.36 -1.19 -3.16
N ARG A 2 -46.81 -2.33 -2.73
CA ARG A 2 -45.49 -2.80 -3.16
C ARG A 2 -45.66 -3.27 -4.61
N ASP A 3 -44.56 -3.27 -5.36
CA ASP A 3 -44.35 -3.93 -6.68
C ASP A 3 -43.95 -2.94 -7.78
N ASP A 4 -42.76 -2.33 -7.71
CA ASP A 4 -42.09 -1.70 -8.87
C ASP A 4 -40.54 -1.74 -8.75
N LEU A 5 -40.00 -2.66 -7.93
CA LEU A 5 -38.55 -2.80 -7.71
C LEU A 5 -37.85 -3.67 -8.77
N ASP A 6 -38.51 -3.96 -9.89
CA ASP A 6 -37.86 -4.37 -11.14
C ASP A 6 -37.24 -3.13 -11.81
N TYR A 7 -36.29 -2.54 -11.08
CA TYR A 7 -35.35 -1.57 -11.59
C TYR A 7 -34.49 -2.32 -12.61
N GLN A 8 -34.94 -2.38 -13.86
CA GLN A 8 -34.17 -2.89 -14.99
C GLN A 8 -32.83 -2.15 -15.00
N LEU A 9 -31.82 -2.76 -14.37
CA LEU A 9 -30.44 -2.31 -14.48
C LEU A 9 -30.18 -2.21 -15.98
N ARG A 10 -30.03 -0.97 -16.46
CA ARG A 10 -29.89 -0.69 -17.89
C ARG A 10 -28.86 -1.66 -18.46
N PRO A 11 -29.08 -2.28 -19.63
CA PRO A 11 -28.14 -3.24 -20.22
C PRO A 11 -26.70 -2.73 -20.24
N VAL A 12 -26.53 -1.41 -20.42
CA VAL A 12 -25.23 -0.71 -20.32
C VAL A 12 -24.57 -0.86 -18.94
N ALA A 13 -25.31 -0.73 -17.84
CA ALA A 13 -24.79 -0.90 -16.49
C ALA A 13 -24.39 -2.36 -16.21
N LEU A 14 -25.15 -3.33 -16.74
CA LEU A 14 -24.80 -4.75 -16.63
C LEU A 14 -23.54 -5.08 -17.43
N VAL A 15 -23.44 -4.59 -18.67
CA VAL A 15 -22.25 -4.75 -19.51
C VAL A 15 -21.01 -4.10 -18.86
N ALA A 16 -21.17 -2.90 -18.28
CA ALA A 16 -20.10 -2.23 -17.55
C ALA A 16 -19.69 -3.00 -16.28
N ALA A 17 -20.65 -3.51 -15.51
CA ALA A 17 -20.37 -4.33 -14.33
C ALA A 17 -19.67 -5.64 -14.70
N GLN A 18 -20.08 -6.29 -15.80
CA GLN A 18 -19.44 -7.52 -16.26
C GLN A 18 -18.02 -7.27 -16.78
N ALA A 19 -17.79 -6.17 -17.51
CA ALA A 19 -16.44 -5.76 -17.90
C ALA A 19 -15.58 -5.46 -16.66
N ALA A 20 -16.13 -4.80 -15.64
CA ALA A 20 -15.44 -4.55 -14.37
C ALA A 20 -15.07 -5.85 -13.65
N LEU A 21 -15.96 -6.86 -13.63
CA LEU A 21 -15.67 -8.18 -13.06
C LEU A 21 -14.57 -8.92 -13.82
N GLN A 22 -14.54 -8.84 -15.16
CA GLN A 22 -13.48 -9.46 -15.96
C GLN A 22 -12.12 -8.79 -15.73
N VAL A 23 -12.12 -7.47 -15.60
CA VAL A 23 -10.92 -6.72 -15.24
C VAL A 23 -10.46 -7.11 -13.84
N LEU A 24 -11.39 -7.20 -12.87
CA LEU A 24 -11.09 -7.66 -11.50
C LEU A 24 -10.50 -9.08 -11.50
N ASP A 25 -11.11 -10.03 -12.18
CA ASP A 25 -10.61 -11.42 -12.28
C ASP A 25 -9.19 -11.48 -12.87
N LYS A 26 -8.94 -10.69 -13.91
CA LYS A 26 -7.59 -10.54 -14.49
C LYS A 26 -6.59 -9.99 -13.46
N TYR A 27 -6.98 -8.99 -12.66
CA TYR A 27 -6.11 -8.44 -11.62
C TYR A 27 -5.90 -9.43 -10.47
N LEU A 28 -6.92 -10.16 -10.04
CA LEU A 28 -6.82 -11.18 -9.00
C LEU A 28 -5.86 -12.30 -9.42
N LYS A 29 -5.95 -12.80 -10.66
CA LYS A 29 -4.99 -13.78 -11.20
C LYS A 29 -3.55 -13.27 -11.16
N ARG A 30 -3.32 -12.00 -11.53
CA ARG A 30 -2.00 -11.37 -11.41
C ARG A 30 -1.56 -11.14 -9.97
N MET A 31 -2.50 -10.96 -9.03
CA MET A 31 -2.18 -10.91 -7.61
C MET A 31 -1.72 -12.28 -7.11
N GLU A 32 -2.32 -13.38 -7.58
CA GLU A 32 -1.91 -14.74 -7.21
C GLU A 32 -0.49 -15.10 -7.69
N GLU A 33 -0.05 -14.48 -8.79
CA GLU A 33 1.31 -14.61 -9.34
C GLU A 33 2.38 -13.92 -8.48
N SER A 34 2.01 -12.95 -7.64
CA SER A 34 2.97 -12.21 -6.81
C SER A 34 2.87 -12.57 -5.33
N ASP A 35 4.00 -13.01 -4.77
CA ASP A 35 4.09 -13.34 -3.35
C ASP A 35 3.92 -12.11 -2.43
N ILE A 36 4.03 -10.88 -2.95
CA ILE A 36 3.96 -9.66 -2.15
C ILE A 36 2.62 -9.49 -1.43
N TYR A 37 1.51 -9.86 -2.07
CA TYR A 37 0.17 -9.77 -1.47
C TYR A 37 -0.01 -10.80 -0.36
N TRP A 38 0.52 -12.00 -0.55
CA TRP A 38 0.51 -13.06 0.46
C TRP A 38 1.38 -12.68 1.66
N ILE A 39 2.54 -12.08 1.40
CA ILE A 39 3.41 -11.53 2.44
C ILE A 39 2.69 -10.41 3.19
N ALA A 40 1.98 -9.51 2.51
CA ALA A 40 1.18 -8.47 3.15
C ALA A 40 0.10 -9.05 4.07
N ILE A 41 -0.60 -10.11 3.65
CA ILE A 41 -1.58 -10.82 4.49
C ILE A 41 -0.91 -11.42 5.74
N VAL A 42 0.27 -12.02 5.60
CA VAL A 42 1.00 -12.61 6.74
C VAL A 42 1.54 -11.54 7.69
N LEU A 43 1.87 -10.36 7.17
CA LEU A 43 2.23 -9.17 7.95
C LEU A 43 1.01 -8.47 8.56
N CYS A 44 -0.22 -8.92 8.31
CA CYS A 44 -1.36 -8.47 9.11
C CYS A 44 -1.30 -9.13 10.49
N PRO A 45 -1.32 -8.36 11.60
CA PRO A 45 -1.14 -8.88 12.96
C PRO A 45 -2.17 -9.94 13.38
N TRP A 46 -3.33 -9.95 12.72
CA TRP A 46 -4.48 -10.81 13.02
C TRP A 46 -4.62 -12.02 12.09
N TYR A 47 -4.07 -12.00 10.86
CA TYR A 47 -4.21 -13.13 9.91
C TYR A 47 -3.03 -14.10 10.04
N LYS A 48 -1.79 -13.59 9.95
CA LYS A 48 -0.54 -14.38 10.04
C LYS A 48 -0.59 -15.64 9.14
N LEU A 49 0.29 -16.60 9.41
CA LEU A 49 0.26 -17.90 8.73
C LEU A 49 -0.94 -18.77 9.15
N HIS A 50 -1.54 -18.49 10.32
CA HIS A 50 -2.67 -19.25 10.85
C HIS A 50 -3.91 -19.14 9.97
N TRP A 51 -4.22 -17.93 9.50
CA TRP A 51 -5.35 -17.71 8.60
C TRP A 51 -5.25 -18.54 7.31
N LEU A 52 -4.04 -18.72 6.76
CA LEU A 52 -3.85 -19.57 5.57
C LEU A 52 -4.16 -21.05 5.87
N VAL A 53 -3.91 -21.51 7.09
CA VAL A 53 -4.30 -22.86 7.52
C VAL A 53 -5.83 -22.96 7.62
N GLU A 54 -6.48 -21.97 8.23
CA GLU A 54 -7.94 -21.91 8.38
C GLU A 54 -8.68 -21.86 7.03
N GLN A 55 -8.12 -21.16 6.04
CA GLN A 55 -8.68 -21.09 4.69
C GLN A 55 -8.42 -22.34 3.85
N GLY A 56 -7.75 -23.36 4.40
CA GLY A 56 -7.53 -24.63 3.72
C GLY A 56 -6.44 -24.62 2.64
N TYR A 57 -5.50 -23.67 2.69
CA TYR A 57 -4.36 -23.68 1.75
C TYR A 57 -3.44 -24.87 1.99
N SER A 58 -2.86 -25.40 0.91
CA SER A 58 -1.94 -26.53 1.01
C SER A 58 -0.69 -26.20 1.84
N PRO A 59 -0.16 -27.15 2.62
CA PRO A 59 1.04 -26.92 3.43
C PRO A 59 2.25 -26.51 2.59
N SER A 60 2.32 -26.98 1.33
CA SER A 60 3.34 -26.57 0.36
C SER A 60 3.25 -25.08 0.00
N ARG A 61 2.03 -24.54 -0.17
CA ARG A 61 1.81 -23.10 -0.45
C ARG A 61 2.14 -22.25 0.77
N ILE A 62 1.74 -22.69 1.97
CA ILE A 62 2.10 -22.01 3.23
C ILE A 62 3.62 -22.00 3.41
N GLY A 63 4.29 -23.12 3.13
CA GLY A 63 5.74 -23.24 3.16
C GLY A 63 6.45 -22.34 2.15
N HIS A 64 5.87 -22.17 0.95
CA HIS A 64 6.36 -21.22 -0.06
C HIS A 64 6.25 -19.77 0.42
N ILE A 65 5.08 -19.35 0.89
CA ILE A 65 4.85 -17.99 1.41
C ILE A 65 5.78 -17.68 2.58
N ARG A 66 5.95 -18.64 3.50
CA ARG A 66 6.89 -18.51 4.62
C ARG A 66 8.33 -18.32 4.15
N ARG A 67 8.78 -19.08 3.15
CA ARG A 67 10.11 -18.90 2.55
C ARG A 67 10.25 -17.54 1.89
N ALA A 68 9.26 -17.13 1.10
CA ALA A 68 9.25 -15.82 0.45
C ALA A 68 9.33 -14.65 1.46
N LEU A 69 8.64 -14.76 2.60
CA LEU A 69 8.73 -13.80 3.70
C LEU A 69 10.16 -13.71 4.27
N TYR A 70 10.79 -14.85 4.55
CA TYR A 70 12.17 -14.86 5.07
C TYR A 70 13.18 -14.32 4.06
N ASP A 71 13.03 -14.67 2.78
CA ASP A 71 13.90 -14.17 1.72
C ASP A 71 13.77 -12.65 1.56
N LEU A 72 12.56 -12.11 1.64
CA LEU A 72 12.30 -10.67 1.59
C LEU A 72 12.87 -9.96 2.81
N TYR A 73 12.68 -10.52 4.00
CA TYR A 73 13.24 -9.98 5.25
C TYR A 73 14.77 -9.96 5.23
N GLY A 74 15.40 -11.04 4.75
CA GLY A 74 16.85 -11.10 4.61
C GLY A 74 17.39 -10.08 3.60
N LYS A 75 16.66 -9.81 2.51
CA LYS A 75 16.99 -8.73 1.55
C LYS A 75 16.87 -7.36 2.21
N TYR A 76 15.77 -7.11 2.93
CA TYR A 76 15.50 -5.86 3.63
C TYR A 76 16.60 -5.55 4.65
N GLN A 77 16.97 -6.52 5.50
CA GLN A 77 18.05 -6.35 6.49
C GLN A 77 19.37 -5.97 5.82
N LYS A 78 19.77 -6.65 4.74
CA LYS A 78 21.02 -6.32 4.02
C LYS A 78 21.02 -4.89 3.51
N THR A 79 19.91 -4.42 2.94
CA THR A 79 19.79 -3.05 2.45
C THR A 79 19.83 -2.01 3.58
N HIS A 80 19.21 -2.29 4.73
CA HIS A 80 19.14 -1.36 5.85
C HIS A 80 20.37 -1.39 6.79
N SER A 81 21.08 -2.52 6.91
CA SER A 81 22.35 -2.60 7.65
C SER A 81 23.51 -1.88 6.93
N THR A 82 23.42 -1.69 5.61
CA THR A 82 24.49 -1.03 4.83
C THR A 82 24.47 0.51 4.96
N ASN A 83 23.41 1.09 5.53
CA ASN A 83 23.21 2.54 5.60
C ASN A 83 23.44 3.17 7.00
N LEU A 84 23.98 2.43 7.98
CA LEU A 84 24.28 2.95 9.33
C LEU A 84 25.77 2.75 9.67
N PRO A 85 26.51 3.78 10.12
CA PRO A 85 27.82 3.59 10.71
C PRO A 85 27.68 2.75 12.00
N ALA A 86 28.55 1.77 12.13
CA ALA A 86 28.51 0.71 13.13
C ALA A 86 28.23 1.22 14.56
N THR A 87 27.18 0.69 15.19
CA THR A 87 27.20 0.43 16.63
C THR A 87 26.75 -1.00 16.82
N SER A 88 27.74 -1.87 17.01
CA SER A 88 27.58 -3.28 17.28
C SER A 88 26.85 -3.49 18.61
N THR A 89 25.73 -4.20 18.58
CA THR A 89 25.51 -5.28 19.54
C THR A 89 24.99 -6.49 18.77
N ALA A 90 25.86 -7.48 18.64
CA ALA A 90 25.55 -8.76 18.04
C ALA A 90 24.49 -9.47 18.91
N THR A 91 23.27 -9.52 18.42
CA THR A 91 22.30 -10.53 18.83
C THR A 91 21.94 -11.30 17.57
N ASN A 92 22.11 -12.62 17.62
CA ASN A 92 21.85 -13.56 16.53
C ASN A 92 20.57 -13.22 15.76
N PRO A 93 20.45 -13.55 14.44
CA PRO A 93 19.20 -13.39 13.71
C PRO A 93 18.18 -14.39 14.26
N VAL A 94 17.54 -14.02 15.36
CA VAL A 94 16.35 -14.70 15.86
C VAL A 94 15.31 -14.47 14.80
N ALA A 95 14.88 -15.57 14.18
CA ALA A 95 13.78 -15.57 13.24
C ALA A 95 12.63 -14.74 13.82
N PRO A 96 11.92 -13.90 13.04
CA PRO A 96 10.72 -13.26 13.52
C PRO A 96 9.77 -14.35 14.00
N ALA A 97 9.69 -14.54 15.31
CA ALA A 97 8.72 -15.43 15.92
C ALA A 97 7.37 -14.78 15.61
N PRO A 98 6.46 -15.45 14.91
CA PRO A 98 5.13 -14.90 14.74
C PRO A 98 4.57 -14.71 16.14
N SER A 99 4.42 -13.46 16.57
CA SER A 99 3.73 -13.12 17.81
C SER A 99 2.35 -13.82 17.80
N PRO A 100 1.71 -14.08 18.94
CA PRO A 100 0.33 -14.57 18.93
C PRO A 100 -0.56 -13.64 18.09
N PRO A 101 -1.56 -14.17 17.35
CA PRO A 101 -2.51 -13.33 16.61
C PRO A 101 -3.11 -12.29 17.56
N VAL A 102 -2.99 -11.01 17.20
CA VAL A 102 -3.64 -9.94 17.96
C VAL A 102 -5.11 -9.95 17.60
N ASP A 103 -5.98 -9.65 18.56
CA ASP A 103 -7.42 -9.61 18.30
C ASP A 103 -7.73 -8.57 17.21
N LYS A 104 -8.57 -8.98 16.26
CA LYS A 104 -8.92 -8.16 15.10
C LYS A 104 -9.53 -6.81 15.52
N THR A 105 -10.32 -6.81 16.60
CA THR A 105 -11.03 -5.62 17.09
C THR A 105 -10.09 -4.55 17.67
N GLU A 106 -8.93 -4.95 18.16
CA GLU A 106 -7.92 -4.03 18.71
C GLU A 106 -7.19 -3.31 17.59
N VAL A 107 -6.78 -4.04 16.55
CA VAL A 107 -6.08 -3.46 15.40
C VAL A 107 -7.03 -2.64 14.52
N GLU A 108 -8.30 -3.01 14.39
CA GLU A 108 -9.30 -2.19 13.70
C GLU A 108 -9.56 -0.85 14.42
N ARG A 109 -9.43 -0.81 15.76
CA ARG A 109 -9.59 0.42 16.54
C ARG A 109 -8.43 1.40 16.34
N VAL A 110 -7.20 0.88 16.27
CA VAL A 110 -5.97 1.69 16.17
C VAL A 110 -5.63 2.01 14.71
N GLY A 111 -5.93 1.09 13.80
CA GLY A 111 -5.49 1.10 12.42
C GLY A 111 -4.22 0.26 12.22
N LEU A 112 -4.16 -0.45 11.09
CA LEU A 112 -3.08 -1.39 10.77
C LEU A 112 -1.69 -0.73 10.73
N LEU A 113 -1.59 0.46 10.12
CA LEU A 113 -0.32 1.19 10.03
C LEU A 113 0.13 1.73 11.38
N GLU A 114 -0.81 2.28 12.17
CA GLU A 114 -0.53 2.85 13.49
C GLU A 114 -0.08 1.75 14.48
N TYR A 115 -0.65 0.56 14.40
CA TYR A 115 -0.17 -0.61 15.16
C TYR A 115 1.32 -0.90 14.86
N TRP A 116 1.69 -0.98 13.58
CA TRP A 116 3.07 -1.26 13.20
C TRP A 116 4.01 -0.10 13.56
N MET A 117 3.55 1.16 13.51
CA MET A 117 4.31 2.32 13.99
C MET A 117 4.58 2.26 15.49
N GLN A 118 3.64 1.74 16.29
CA GLN A 118 3.86 1.50 17.72
C GLN A 118 4.86 0.37 17.95
N GLU A 119 4.79 -0.71 17.16
CA GLU A 119 5.72 -1.83 17.26
C GLU A 119 7.15 -1.45 16.84
N THR A 120 7.31 -0.53 15.88
CA THR A 120 8.64 0.02 15.50
C THR A 120 9.30 0.80 16.62
N ARG A 121 8.55 1.34 17.58
CA ARG A 121 9.15 1.96 18.77
C ARG A 121 9.89 0.96 19.66
N LYS A 122 9.63 -0.34 19.49
CA LYS A 122 10.33 -1.43 20.19
C LYS A 122 11.60 -1.90 19.46
N ASP A 123 12.02 -1.20 18.41
CA ASP A 123 13.21 -1.49 17.59
C ASP A 123 13.17 -2.87 16.91
N ASP A 124 11.99 -3.31 16.50
CA ASP A 124 11.85 -4.55 15.73
C ASP A 124 12.02 -4.27 14.23
N ALA A 125 13.07 -4.82 13.61
CA ALA A 125 13.32 -4.69 12.18
C ALA A 125 12.18 -5.26 11.32
N LEU A 126 11.39 -6.21 11.83
CA LEU A 126 10.22 -6.74 11.13
C LEU A 126 9.12 -5.67 11.00
N SER A 127 8.89 -4.88 12.06
CA SER A 127 7.87 -3.82 12.04
C SER A 127 8.17 -2.75 11.00
N ALA A 128 9.45 -2.39 10.82
CA ALA A 128 9.88 -1.45 9.79
C ALA A 128 9.66 -2.02 8.38
N MET A 129 9.94 -3.31 8.16
CA MET A 129 9.61 -3.98 6.89
C MET A 129 8.09 -4.03 6.67
N ALA A 130 7.30 -4.28 7.72
CA ALA A 130 5.85 -4.30 7.64
C ALA A 130 5.29 -2.93 7.23
N LEU A 131 5.79 -1.84 7.81
CA LEU A 131 5.44 -0.48 7.41
C LEU A 131 5.82 -0.18 5.95
N TYR A 132 7.00 -0.63 5.52
CA TYR A 132 7.45 -0.43 4.14
C TYR A 132 6.53 -1.12 3.12
N ILE A 133 6.13 -2.37 3.41
CA ILE A 133 5.28 -3.16 2.51
C ILE A 133 3.82 -2.69 2.57
N LEU A 134 3.26 -2.49 3.77
CA LEU A 134 1.85 -2.14 3.97
C LEU A 134 1.56 -0.66 3.72
N GLY A 135 2.55 0.21 3.90
CA GLY A 135 2.44 1.64 3.59
C GLY A 135 2.65 1.95 2.11
N GLY A 136 3.09 0.98 1.32
CA GLY A 136 3.19 1.12 -0.13
C GLY A 136 1.81 1.24 -0.77
N PRO A 137 1.58 2.19 -1.70
CA PRO A 137 0.31 2.27 -2.40
C PRO A 137 0.05 0.98 -3.19
N SER A 138 -1.05 0.30 -2.88
CA SER A 138 -1.43 -0.98 -3.51
C SER A 138 -1.84 -0.85 -4.98
N SER A 139 -1.99 0.38 -5.51
CA SER A 139 -2.43 0.61 -6.89
C SER A 139 -1.78 1.85 -7.50
N SER A 140 -1.63 1.85 -8.83
CA SER A 140 -1.21 3.02 -9.61
C SER A 140 -2.29 4.10 -9.69
N VAL A 141 -3.47 3.91 -9.10
CA VAL A 141 -4.62 4.80 -9.24
C VAL A 141 -4.28 6.23 -8.78
N ASP A 142 -3.54 6.40 -7.70
CA ASP A 142 -3.14 7.74 -7.23
C ASP A 142 -2.18 8.42 -8.21
N ALA A 143 -1.24 7.65 -8.78
CA ALA A 143 -0.36 8.15 -9.84
C ALA A 143 -1.17 8.48 -11.12
N GLU A 144 -2.09 7.62 -11.53
CA GLU A 144 -2.97 7.82 -12.69
C GLU A 144 -3.91 9.01 -12.51
N ARG A 145 -4.43 9.23 -11.29
CA ARG A 145 -5.23 10.40 -10.93
C ARG A 145 -4.41 11.68 -11.05
N ALA A 146 -3.18 11.68 -10.54
CA ALA A 146 -2.25 12.79 -10.73
C ALA A 146 -1.96 13.02 -12.23
N PHE A 147 -1.64 11.98 -13.00
CA PHE A 147 -1.36 12.09 -14.43
C PHE A 147 -2.58 12.47 -15.29
N SER A 148 -3.79 12.08 -14.88
CA SER A 148 -5.05 12.47 -15.53
C SER A 148 -5.27 13.99 -15.44
N GLY A 149 -5.00 14.59 -14.28
CA GLY A 149 -4.95 16.05 -14.13
C GLY A 149 -3.81 16.69 -14.94
N GLY A 150 -2.64 16.03 -14.94
CA GLY A 150 -1.46 16.44 -15.70
C GLY A 150 -1.63 16.43 -17.22
N ARG A 151 -2.58 15.66 -17.75
CA ARG A 151 -2.89 15.57 -19.19
C ARG A 151 -3.26 16.93 -19.80
N MET A 152 -3.90 17.81 -19.03
CA MET A 152 -4.19 19.19 -19.46
C MET A 152 -2.95 20.07 -19.54
N ALA A 153 -1.88 19.75 -18.80
CA ALA A 153 -0.59 20.43 -18.89
C ALA A 153 0.28 19.91 -20.06
N VAL A 154 -0.04 18.74 -20.62
CA VAL A 154 0.67 18.14 -21.78
C VAL A 154 -0.06 18.44 -23.09
N ASN A 155 -1.18 19.19 -23.05
CA ASN A 155 -1.95 19.51 -24.23
C ASN A 155 -1.12 20.17 -25.34
N TYR A 156 -1.55 19.94 -26.57
CA TYR A 156 -1.05 20.47 -27.85
C TYR A 156 -1.04 22.02 -27.95
N ARG A 157 -1.14 22.78 -26.86
CA ARG A 157 -0.93 24.25 -26.87
C ARG A 157 0.18 24.71 -25.92
N GLN A 158 0.81 23.78 -25.19
CA GLN A 158 1.87 24.06 -24.22
C GLN A 158 3.25 23.52 -24.69
N HIS A 159 3.57 23.62 -25.99
CA HIS A 159 4.80 23.10 -26.62
C HIS A 159 6.14 23.67 -26.11
N ARG A 160 6.13 24.47 -25.05
CA ARG A 160 7.32 25.11 -24.47
C ARG A 160 7.46 24.89 -22.97
N MET A 161 6.75 23.93 -22.39
CA MET A 161 6.99 23.56 -21.00
C MET A 161 8.18 22.62 -20.91
N SER A 162 9.22 23.03 -20.18
CA SER A 162 10.37 22.16 -19.92
C SER A 162 9.93 20.96 -19.08
N ILE A 163 10.66 19.84 -19.20
CA ILE A 163 10.40 18.66 -18.37
C ILE A 163 10.56 18.95 -16.86
N ALA A 164 11.43 19.90 -16.50
CA ALA A 164 11.60 20.35 -15.12
C ALA A 164 10.34 21.07 -14.63
N THR A 165 9.80 22.00 -15.43
CA THR A 165 8.55 22.71 -15.11
C THR A 165 7.36 21.77 -15.03
N PHE A 166 7.29 20.77 -15.93
CA PHE A 166 6.28 19.72 -15.88
C PHE A 166 6.34 18.92 -14.58
N ARG A 167 7.53 18.44 -14.19
CA ARG A 167 7.75 17.68 -12.95
C ARG A 167 7.36 18.48 -11.71
N VAL A 168 7.77 19.76 -11.64
CA VAL A 168 7.41 20.65 -10.51
C VAL A 168 5.90 20.82 -10.44
N LYS A 169 5.24 21.08 -11.58
CA LYS A 169 3.79 21.24 -11.63
C LYS A 169 3.05 19.97 -11.20
N MET A 170 3.54 18.80 -11.59
CA MET A 170 3.00 17.52 -11.15
C MET A 170 3.21 17.28 -9.65
N ALA A 171 4.39 17.59 -9.12
CA ALA A 171 4.68 17.44 -7.69
C ALA A 171 3.82 18.37 -6.83
N VAL A 172 3.72 19.64 -7.20
CA VAL A 172 2.87 20.62 -6.50
C VAL A 172 1.39 20.20 -6.56
N GLY A 173 0.92 19.74 -7.74
CA GLY A 173 -0.44 19.22 -7.88
C GLY A 173 -0.70 17.96 -7.04
N SER A 174 0.31 17.11 -6.82
CA SER A 174 0.20 15.94 -5.94
C SER A 174 0.18 16.30 -4.45
N TRP A 175 0.69 17.48 -4.07
CA TRP A 175 0.72 17.93 -2.68
C TRP A 175 -0.44 18.85 -2.31
N PHE A 176 -1.11 19.43 -3.31
CA PHE A 176 -2.27 20.28 -3.10
C PHE A 176 -3.36 19.52 -2.34
N ASP A 177 -3.91 20.15 -1.28
CA ASP A 177 -4.93 19.57 -0.39
C ASP A 177 -4.43 18.36 0.45
N THR A 178 -3.11 18.14 0.48
CA THR A 178 -2.47 17.21 1.42
C THR A 178 -1.94 17.97 2.64
N PRO A 179 -1.59 17.28 3.75
CA PRO A 179 -0.96 17.92 4.89
C PRO A 179 0.30 18.74 4.59
N LEU A 180 0.95 18.50 3.45
CA LEU A 180 2.14 19.20 2.97
C LEU A 180 1.82 20.55 2.32
N LEU A 181 0.61 20.75 1.78
CA LEU A 181 0.18 22.01 1.14
C LEU A 181 -1.35 22.19 1.33
N ARG A 182 -1.75 22.51 2.56
CA ARG A 182 -3.16 22.55 3.00
C ARG A 182 -3.95 23.74 2.46
N ASP A 183 -3.29 24.86 2.14
CA ASP A 183 -3.87 26.01 1.44
C ASP A 183 -2.76 27.00 1.05
N VAL A 184 -2.81 27.57 -0.14
CA VAL A 184 -1.86 28.60 -0.61
C VAL A 184 -2.15 29.98 0.03
N ASN A 185 -3.35 30.17 0.59
CA ASN A 185 -3.73 31.39 1.30
C ASN A 185 -3.10 31.52 2.70
N CYS A 186 -2.56 30.43 3.25
CA CYS A 186 -1.85 30.43 4.54
C CYS A 186 -0.57 31.28 4.50
N GLU A 187 0.13 31.33 3.37
CA GLU A 187 1.48 31.92 3.29
C GLU A 187 1.55 33.38 2.82
N MET A 188 0.45 33.98 2.35
CA MET A 188 0.45 35.44 2.02
C MET A 188 0.45 36.36 3.25
N ARG A 189 0.32 35.81 4.47
CA ARG A 189 0.36 36.62 5.70
C ARG A 189 1.77 36.87 6.25
N VAL A 190 2.80 36.19 5.74
CA VAL A 190 4.19 36.31 6.24
C VAL A 190 5.02 37.31 5.45
N VAL A 191 4.54 37.80 4.29
CA VAL A 191 5.28 38.76 3.43
C VAL A 191 4.65 40.17 3.43
N SER A 192 3.69 40.44 4.33
CA SER A 192 3.04 41.76 4.46
C SER A 192 3.22 42.41 5.84
N SER A 193 4.39 42.24 6.45
CA SER A 193 4.83 42.97 7.65
C SER A 193 6.24 43.52 7.47
#